data_AF-A0A2G1BPN0-F1
#
_entry.id   AF-A0A2G1BPN0-F1
#
_cell.length_a   1.000
_cell.length_b   1.000
_cell.length_c   1.000
_cell.angle_alpha   90.00
_cell.angle_beta   90.00
_cell.angle_gamma   90.00
#
_symmetry.space_group_name_H-M   'P 1'
#
loop_
_entity.id
_entity.type
_entity.pdbx_description
1 polymer ?
#
loop_
_entity_poly.entity_id
_entity_poly.type
_entity_poly.pdbx_seq_one_letter_code
_entity_poly.pdbx_strand_id
1 'polypeptide(L)'
;MTPRDFGPPTITPREGLAKLAAATPMHRIGFVFGSERYGMANEDVSRCTAVISIPTNPDYGSLNLSQAVQVLAYEWRQALGSFAVEARTPDADLASGEAVQGALTHWEQA
;
A
#
# COMPACT_ATOMS: atom_id res chain seq x y z
N MET A 1 14.33 4.67 -8.99
CA MET A 1 14.42 3.39 -9.72
C MET A 1 14.28 3.71 -11.21
N THR A 2 15.28 3.42 -12.04
CA THR A 2 15.15 3.64 -13.49
C THR A 2 14.10 2.66 -14.03
N PRO A 3 13.05 3.15 -14.73
CA PRO A 3 12.09 2.27 -15.39
C PRO A 3 12.82 1.30 -16.32
N ARG A 4 12.35 0.05 -16.40
CA ARG A 4 12.89 -0.90 -17.37
C ARG A 4 12.26 -0.60 -18.71
N ASP A 5 13.09 -0.23 -19.69
CA ASP A 5 12.64 0.14 -21.03
C ASP A 5 12.09 -1.06 -21.83
N PHE A 6 12.44 -2.28 -21.41
CA PHE A 6 12.05 -3.53 -22.07
C PHE A 6 11.50 -4.54 -21.06
N GLY A 7 10.36 -5.13 -21.36
CA GLY A 7 9.72 -6.13 -20.51
C GLY A 7 8.19 -6.10 -20.57
N PRO A 8 7.53 -6.92 -19.74
CA PRO A 8 6.09 -6.86 -19.58
C PRO A 8 5.64 -5.51 -19.01
N PRO A 9 4.34 -5.15 -19.12
CA PRO A 9 3.85 -3.87 -18.65
C PRO A 9 4.18 -3.60 -17.18
N THR A 10 4.56 -2.37 -16.88
CA THR A 10 4.79 -1.91 -15.50
C THR A 10 3.48 -1.43 -14.89
N ILE A 11 3.18 -1.88 -13.68
CA ILE A 11 2.00 -1.50 -12.90
C ILE A 11 2.42 -1.01 -11.51
N THR A 12 1.59 -0.15 -10.92
CA THR A 12 1.71 0.21 -9.50
C THR A 12 1.04 -0.88 -8.64
N PRO A 13 1.49 -1.10 -7.39
CA PRO A 13 0.89 -2.09 -6.51
C PRO A 13 -0.61 -1.87 -6.34
N ARG A 14 -1.02 -0.65 -5.96
CA ARG A 14 -2.42 -0.36 -5.61
C ARG A 14 -3.39 -0.62 -6.76
N GLU A 15 -3.11 -0.04 -7.93
CA GLU A 15 -4.02 -0.16 -9.07
C GLU A 15 -3.94 -1.54 -9.73
N GLY A 16 -2.74 -2.08 -9.88
CA GLY A 16 -2.53 -3.36 -10.53
C GLY A 16 -3.10 -4.53 -9.72
N LEU A 17 -2.86 -4.55 -8.41
CA LEU A 17 -3.36 -5.61 -7.54
C LEU A 17 -4.87 -5.54 -7.34
N ALA A 18 -5.46 -4.34 -7.26
CA ALA A 18 -6.91 -4.19 -7.20
C ALA A 18 -7.60 -4.77 -8.45
N LYS A 19 -7.05 -4.52 -9.63
CA LYS A 19 -7.56 -5.11 -10.89
C LYS A 19 -7.46 -6.64 -10.89
N LEU A 20 -6.34 -7.18 -10.40
CA LEU A 20 -6.14 -8.64 -10.31
C LEU A 20 -7.08 -9.30 -9.29
N ALA A 21 -7.33 -8.67 -8.15
CA ALA A 21 -8.26 -9.16 -7.13
C ALA A 21 -9.72 -9.17 -7.62
N ALA A 22 -10.09 -8.20 -8.46
CA ALA A 22 -11.43 -8.11 -9.04
C ALA A 22 -11.67 -9.05 -10.23
N ALA A 23 -10.63 -9.71 -10.76
CA ALA A 23 -10.76 -10.61 -11.90
C ALA A 23 -11.59 -11.86 -11.56
N THR A 24 -12.48 -12.26 -12.47
CA THR A 24 -13.34 -13.44 -12.32
C THR A 24 -13.15 -14.39 -13.51
N PRO A 25 -12.70 -15.65 -13.29
CA PRO A 25 -12.30 -16.24 -12.01
C PRO A 25 -10.98 -15.66 -11.50
N MET A 26 -10.78 -15.66 -10.18
CA MET A 26 -9.53 -15.21 -9.59
C MET A 26 -8.39 -16.15 -9.99
N HIS A 27 -7.30 -15.58 -10.52
CA HIS A 27 -6.13 -16.35 -10.93
C HIS A 27 -5.22 -16.64 -9.74
N ARG A 28 -4.46 -17.75 -9.81
CA ARG A 28 -3.32 -17.94 -8.91
C ARG A 28 -2.21 -16.98 -9.30
N ILE A 29 -1.75 -16.18 -8.34
CA ILE A 29 -0.72 -15.17 -8.56
C ILE A 29 0.55 -15.59 -7.82
N GLY A 30 1.68 -15.55 -8.51
CA GLY A 30 3.01 -15.69 -7.92
C GLY A 30 3.72 -14.34 -7.90
N PHE A 31 4.24 -13.95 -6.75
CA PHE A 31 5.15 -12.82 -6.63
C PHE A 31 6.59 -13.32 -6.68
N VAL A 32 7.39 -12.78 -7.59
CA VAL A 32 8.80 -13.12 -7.73
C VAL A 32 9.62 -11.90 -7.35
N PHE A 33 10.61 -12.10 -6.49
CA PHE A 33 11.50 -11.06 -6.02
C PHE A 33 12.94 -11.39 -6.42
N GLY A 34 13.69 -10.36 -6.81
CA GLY A 34 15.10 -10.49 -7.14
C GLY A 34 16.01 -10.45 -5.92
N SER A 35 17.31 -10.69 -6.14
CA SER A 35 18.31 -10.50 -5.09
C SER A 35 18.38 -9.05 -4.65
N GLU A 36 18.70 -8.79 -3.38
CA GLU A 36 18.79 -7.42 -2.85
C GLU A 36 19.89 -6.60 -3.53
N ARG A 37 21.02 -7.25 -3.85
CA ARG A 37 22.17 -6.58 -4.44
C ARG A 37 22.04 -6.35 -5.95
N TYR A 38 21.43 -7.29 -6.68
CA TYR A 38 21.44 -7.28 -8.14
C TYR A 38 20.03 -7.15 -8.76
N GLY A 39 18.98 -7.20 -7.96
CA GLY A 39 17.60 -7.25 -8.44
C GLY A 39 17.29 -8.56 -9.17
N MET A 40 16.29 -8.52 -10.05
CA MET A 40 15.91 -9.64 -10.93
C MET A 40 16.67 -9.59 -12.25
N ALA A 41 17.10 -10.75 -12.75
CA ALA A 41 17.65 -10.84 -14.09
C ALA A 41 16.59 -10.53 -15.15
N ASN A 42 17.01 -10.01 -16.31
CA ASN A 42 16.09 -9.69 -17.40
C ASN A 42 15.35 -10.94 -17.91
N GLU A 43 16.00 -12.11 -17.88
CA GLU A 43 15.37 -13.38 -18.26
C GLU A 43 14.27 -13.82 -17.29
N ASP A 44 14.42 -13.58 -15.99
CA ASP A 44 13.36 -13.88 -15.02
C ASP A 44 12.16 -12.96 -15.22
N VAL A 45 12.43 -11.70 -15.56
CA VAL A 45 11.38 -10.68 -15.77
C VAL A 45 10.61 -10.88 -17.05
N SER A 46 11.25 -11.37 -18.11
CA SER A 46 10.55 -11.69 -19.36
C SER A 46 9.57 -12.86 -19.21
N ARG A 47 9.72 -13.68 -18.16
CA ARG A 47 8.78 -14.77 -17.82
C ARG A 47 7.59 -14.29 -16.99
N CYS A 48 7.62 -13.06 -16.46
CA CYS A 48 6.52 -12.48 -15.70
C CYS A 48 5.48 -11.83 -16.62
N THR A 49 4.22 -11.83 -16.20
CA THR A 49 3.12 -11.18 -16.93
C THR A 49 3.10 -9.66 -16.74
N ALA A 50 3.67 -9.17 -15.63
CA ALA A 50 3.76 -7.76 -15.30
C ALA A 50 4.97 -7.49 -14.40
N VAL A 51 5.46 -6.25 -14.41
CA VAL A 51 6.44 -5.75 -13.43
C VAL A 51 5.73 -4.82 -12.48
N ILE A 52 5.90 -5.02 -11.17
CA ILE A 52 5.36 -4.13 -10.15
C ILE A 52 6.45 -3.14 -9.75
N SER A 53 6.19 -1.84 -9.95
CA SER A 53 7.07 -0.76 -9.46
C SER A 53 6.43 -0.06 -8.28
N ILE A 54 7.04 -0.15 -7.10
CA ILE A 54 6.58 0.54 -5.90
C ILE A 54 6.99 2.02 -6.02
N PRO A 55 6.02 2.97 -6.06
CA PRO A 55 6.34 4.38 -6.08
C PRO A 55 7.14 4.77 -4.83
N THR A 56 8.29 5.40 -5.04
CA THR A 56 9.23 5.83 -4.00
C THR A 56 9.77 7.21 -4.37
N ASN A 57 10.55 7.83 -3.48
CA ASN A 57 11.19 9.11 -3.79
C ASN A 57 12.07 8.97 -5.05
N PRO A 58 11.92 9.83 -6.07
CA PRO A 58 12.74 9.77 -7.28
C PRO A 58 14.25 9.88 -7.01
N ASP A 59 14.66 10.65 -6.00
CA ASP A 59 16.06 10.85 -5.62
C ASP A 59 16.64 9.67 -4.82
N TYR A 60 15.76 8.85 -4.22
CA TYR A 60 16.14 7.67 -3.45
C TYR A 60 15.05 6.59 -3.56
N GLY A 61 15.09 5.85 -4.67
CA GLY A 61 14.05 4.88 -5.02
C GLY A 61 14.39 3.42 -4.71
N SER A 62 15.29 3.17 -3.75
CA SER A 62 15.68 1.81 -3.36
C SER A 62 15.04 1.44 -2.04
N LEU A 63 14.22 0.39 -2.06
CA LEU A 63 13.75 -0.30 -0.88
C LEU A 63 14.60 -1.54 -0.69
N ASN A 64 14.86 -1.90 0.57
CA ASN A 64 15.40 -3.22 0.84
C ASN A 64 14.36 -4.31 0.50
N LEU A 65 14.80 -5.56 0.40
CA LEU A 65 13.92 -6.65 -0.02
C LEU A 65 12.72 -6.85 0.92
N SER A 66 12.93 -6.78 2.25
CA SER A 66 11.86 -6.99 3.22
C SER A 66 10.80 -5.89 3.18
N GLN A 67 11.19 -4.63 2.96
CA GLN A 67 10.29 -3.49 2.76
C GLN A 67 9.44 -3.69 1.50
N ALA A 68 10.06 -4.07 0.38
CA ALA A 68 9.33 -4.34 -0.86
C ALA A 68 8.30 -5.47 -0.69
N VAL A 69 8.71 -6.58 -0.06
CA VAL A 69 7.82 -7.71 0.26
C VAL A 69 6.67 -7.26 1.17
N GLN A 70 6.97 -6.50 2.23
CA GLN A 70 5.97 -6.04 3.20
C GLN A 70 4.92 -5.12 2.55
N VAL A 71 5.34 -4.19 1.70
CA VAL A 71 4.43 -3.29 0.98
C VAL A 71 3.53 -4.07 0.01
N LEU A 72 4.09 -5.00 -0.77
CA LEU A 72 3.29 -5.81 -1.69
C LEU A 72 2.32 -6.74 -0.97
N ALA A 73 2.76 -7.38 0.11
CA ALA A 73 1.88 -8.22 0.93
C ALA A 73 0.72 -7.42 1.52
N TYR A 74 1.00 -6.21 2.01
CA TYR A 74 -0.03 -5.31 2.53
C TYR A 74 -1.00 -4.86 1.43
N GLU A 75 -0.52 -4.33 0.31
CA GLU A 75 -1.40 -3.89 -0.79
C GLU A 75 -2.22 -5.05 -1.37
N TRP A 76 -1.66 -6.27 -1.44
CA TRP A 76 -2.41 -7.46 -1.84
C TRP A 76 -3.52 -7.81 -0.85
N ARG A 77 -3.24 -7.74 0.46
CA ARG A 77 -4.27 -7.95 1.49
C ARG A 77 -5.37 -6.88 1.40
N GLN A 78 -5.02 -5.63 1.14
CA GLN A 78 -6.00 -4.55 0.93
C GLN A 78 -6.89 -4.86 -0.27
N ALA A 79 -6.31 -5.30 -1.39
CA ALA A 79 -7.04 -5.64 -2.62
C ALA A 79 -7.99 -6.84 -2.44
N LEU A 80 -7.62 -7.84 -1.62
CA LEU A 80 -8.46 -8.98 -1.27
C LEU A 80 -9.53 -8.68 -0.21
N GLY A 81 -9.56 -7.45 0.31
CA GLY A 81 -10.35 -7.06 1.49
C GLY A 81 -9.49 -7.01 2.74
N SER A 82 -9.29 -5.80 3.26
CA SER A 82 -8.55 -5.54 4.50
C SER A 82 -9.11 -6.31 5.70
N PHE A 83 -8.28 -6.47 6.73
CA PHE A 83 -8.79 -6.79 8.06
C PHE A 83 -9.50 -5.56 8.66
N ALA A 84 -10.52 -5.81 9.48
CA ALA A 84 -11.10 -4.77 10.31
C ALA A 84 -10.08 -4.31 11.36
N VAL A 85 -10.06 -3.01 11.64
CA VAL A 85 -9.28 -2.46 12.75
C VAL A 85 -10.18 -2.42 13.97
N GLU A 86 -9.83 -3.17 15.01
CA GLU A 86 -10.53 -3.11 16.29
C GLU A 86 -10.03 -1.88 17.07
N ALA A 87 -10.96 -0.99 17.40
CA ALA A 87 -10.67 0.16 18.25
C ALA A 87 -10.28 -0.35 19.66
N ARG A 88 -9.13 0.10 20.15
CA ARG A 88 -8.66 -0.24 21.50
C ARG A 88 -9.20 0.67 22.59
N THR A 89 -9.83 1.77 22.19
CA THR A 89 -10.45 2.74 23.07
C THR A 89 -11.95 2.76 22.83
N PRO A 90 -12.77 3.01 23.88
CA PRO A 90 -14.17 3.33 23.69
C PRO A 90 -14.32 4.52 22.75
N ASP A 91 -15.46 4.59 22.06
CA ASP A 91 -15.83 5.77 21.32
C ASP A 91 -15.86 6.97 22.28
N ALA A 92 -15.32 8.10 21.80
CA ALA A 92 -15.32 9.32 22.60
C ALA A 92 -16.77 9.79 22.80
N ASP A 93 -17.15 9.99 24.06
CA ASP A 93 -18.37 10.73 24.39
C ASP A 93 -18.11 12.21 24.15
N LEU A 94 -18.44 12.67 22.94
CA LEU A 94 -18.17 14.03 22.51
C LEU A 94 -19.14 15.00 23.19
N ALA A 95 -18.60 16.08 23.77
CA ALA A 95 -19.40 17.16 24.31
C ALA A 95 -20.30 17.79 23.22
N SER A 96 -21.53 18.14 23.59
CA SER A 96 -22.41 18.89 22.69
C SER A 96 -21.83 20.27 22.38
N GLY A 97 -22.24 20.87 21.26
CA GLY A 97 -21.84 22.23 20.91
C GLY A 97 -22.18 23.25 22.01
N GLU A 98 -23.31 23.06 22.71
CA GLU A 98 -23.72 23.90 23.84
C GLU A 98 -22.75 23.77 25.04
N ALA A 99 -22.35 22.54 25.39
CA ALA A 99 -21.40 22.31 26.47
C ALA A 99 -20.02 22.92 26.16
N VAL A 100 -19.57 22.81 24.91
CA VAL A 100 -18.33 23.45 24.44
C VAL A 100 -18.45 24.98 24.52
N GLN A 101 -19.56 25.56 24.01
CA GLN A 101 -19.77 27.00 24.05
C GLN A 101 -19.87 27.55 25.48
N GLY A 102 -20.54 26.81 26.37
CA GLY A 102 -20.64 27.16 27.79
C GLY A 102 -19.27 27.19 28.47
N ALA A 103 -18.42 26.19 28.20
CA ALA A 103 -17.05 26.15 28.73
C ALA A 103 -16.20 27.34 28.25
N LEU A 104 -16.26 27.66 26.95
CA LEU A 104 -15.55 28.81 26.38
C LEU A 104 -16.00 30.14 27.01
N THR A 105 -17.32 30.34 27.10
CA THR A 105 -17.91 31.55 27.70
C THR A 105 -17.48 31.72 29.15
N HIS A 106 -17.38 30.63 29.92
CA HIS A 106 -16.90 30.67 31.30
C HIS A 106 -15.41 31.07 31.39
N TRP A 107 -14.56 30.54 30.50
CA TRP A 107 -13.14 30.91 30.45
C TRP A 107 -12.89 32.35 30.05
N GLU A 108 -13.70 32.94 29.18
CA GLU A 108 -13.56 34.35 28.78
C GLU A 108 -13.88 35.33 29.93
N GLN A 109 -14.60 34.86 30.96
CA GLN A 109 -15.05 35.68 32.08
C GLN A 109 -14.21 35.52 33.36
N ALA A 110 -13.22 34.63 33.34
CA ALA A 110 -12.29 34.36 34.46
C ALA A 110 -10.99 35.16 34.30
#